data_AF-A0A538HQA0-F1
#
_entry.id   AF-A0A538HQA0-F1
#
_cell.length_a   1.000
_cell.length_b   1.000
_cell.length_c   1.000
_cell.angle_alpha   90.00
_cell.angle_beta   90.00
_cell.angle_gamma   90.00
#
_symmetry.space_group_name_H-M   'P 1'
#
loop_
_entity.id
_entity.type
_entity.pdbx_description
1 polymer ?
#
loop_
_entity_poly.entity_id
_entity_poly.type
_entity_poly.pdbx_seq_one_letter_code
_entity_poly.pdbx_strand_id
1 'polypeptide(L)' 'MSSDRRDLEDLVSSMKRAAAALRDADIPFMLGGGLAAWARGGPRSDNDVDFFVREDQAERATATCSSI' A
#
# COMPACT_ATOMS: atom_id res chain seq x y z
N MET A 1 -23.54 -1.93 10.44
CA MET A 1 -22.52 -0.86 10.33
C MET A 1 -21.22 -1.23 11.07
N SER A 2 -20.69 -2.45 10.91
CA SER A 2 -19.46 -2.88 11.60
C SER A 2 -18.43 -3.54 10.68
N SER A 3 -18.74 -3.80 9.41
CA SER A 3 -17.80 -4.42 8.45
C SER A 3 -16.78 -3.40 7.96
N ASP A 4 -17.26 -2.25 7.47
CA ASP A 4 -16.47 -1.23 6.81
C ASP A 4 -15.25 -0.74 7.61
N ARG A 5 -15.37 -0.48 8.92
CA ARG A 5 -14.21 0.00 9.69
C ARG A 5 -13.08 -1.04 9.76
N ARG A 6 -13.42 -2.33 9.84
CA ARG A 6 -12.43 -3.41 9.86
C ARG A 6 -11.73 -3.55 8.52
N ASP A 7 -12.46 -3.40 7.43
CA ASP A 7 -11.90 -3.51 6.07
C ASP A 7 -10.82 -2.44 5.82
N LEU A 8 -11.01 -1.22 6.34
CA LEU A 8 -10.00 -0.15 6.22
C LEU A 8 -8.80 -0.38 7.15
N GLU A 9 -9.01 -0.87 8.37
CA GLU A 9 -7.93 -1.20 9.29
C GLU A 9 -7.03 -2.31 8.71
N ASP A 10 -7.63 -3.30 8.07
CA ASP A 10 -6.92 -4.39 7.38
C ASP A 10 -6.13 -3.89 6.17
N LEU A 11 -6.70 -2.95 5.39
CA LEU A 11 -6.00 -2.28 4.28
C LEU A 11 -4.82 -1.45 4.79
N VAL A 12 -5.01 -0.66 5.84
CA VAL A 12 -3.93 0.14 6.45
C VAL A 12 -2.84 -0.76 7.03
N SER A 13 -3.21 -1.88 7.66
CA SER A 13 -2.25 -2.87 8.17
C SER A 13 -1.43 -3.49 7.03
N SER A 14 -2.08 -3.87 5.94
CA SER A 14 -1.41 -4.45 4.77
C SER A 14 -0.51 -3.43 4.06
N MET A 15 -0.99 -2.19 3.90
CA MET A 15 -0.20 -1.07 3.39
C MET A 15 1.06 -0.81 4.22
N LYS A 16 0.97 -0.84 5.56
CA LYS A 16 2.14 -0.68 6.43
C LYS A 16 3.16 -1.80 6.27
N ARG A 17 2.72 -3.05 6.12
CA ARG A 17 3.61 -4.20 5.90
C ARG A 17 4.34 -4.10 4.57
N ALA A 18 3.63 -3.82 3.49
CA ALA A 18 4.23 -3.60 2.18
C ALA A 18 5.19 -2.40 2.16
N ALA A 19 4.79 -1.27 2.75
CA ALA A 19 5.65 -0.10 2.85
C ALA A 19 6.93 -0.36 3.66
N ALA A 20 6.83 -1.15 4.74
CA ALA A 20 8.01 -1.56 5.51
C ALA A 20 8.96 -2.42 4.67
N ALA A 21 8.43 -3.43 3.97
CA ALA A 21 9.22 -4.32 3.13
C ALA A 21 9.95 -3.57 2.01
N LEU A 22 9.25 -2.67 1.30
CA LEU A 22 9.85 -1.84 0.24
C LEU A 22 10.93 -0.90 0.79
N ARG A 23 10.70 -0.31 1.97
CA ARG A 23 11.69 0.54 2.64
C ARG A 23 12.93 -0.26 3.05
N ASP A 24 12.74 -1.43 3.65
CA ASP A 24 13.83 -2.26 4.15
C ASP A 24 14.66 -2.84 2.98
N ALA A 25 14.07 -2.97 1.79
CA ALA A 25 14.74 -3.31 0.53
C ALA A 25 15.33 -2.10 -0.23
N ASP A 26 15.32 -0.91 0.37
CA ASP A 26 15.79 0.37 -0.22
C ASP A 26 15.18 0.65 -1.61
N ILE A 27 13.88 0.37 -1.76
CA ILE A 27 13.11 0.65 -2.98
C ILE A 27 12.37 1.96 -2.79
N PRO A 28 12.67 3.02 -3.57
CA PRO A 28 11.86 4.23 -3.57
C PRO A 28 10.45 3.93 -4.09
N PHE A 29 9.43 4.28 -3.30
CA PHE A 29 8.02 4.07 -3.64
C PHE A 29 7.16 5.30 -3.31
N MET A 30 5.99 5.36 -3.93
CA MET A 30 4.93 6.32 -3.62
C MET A 30 3.62 5.57 -3.42
N LEU A 31 2.89 5.88 -2.34
CA LEU A 31 1.53 5.36 -2.15
C LEU A 31 0.59 6.01 -3.17
N GLY A 32 -0.17 5.18 -3.88
CA GLY A 32 -1.11 5.57 -4.93
C GLY A 32 -2.56 5.26 -4.59
N GLY A 33 -3.42 5.51 -5.58
CA GLY A 33 -4.80 5.03 -5.57
C GLY A 33 -5.73 5.66 -4.53
N GLY A 34 -6.82 4.95 -4.26
CA GLY A 34 -7.87 5.39 -3.34
C GLY A 34 -7.38 5.55 -1.92
N LEU A 35 -6.46 4.69 -1.46
CA LEU A 35 -5.90 4.78 -0.11
C LEU A 35 -5.01 6.01 0.06
N ALA A 36 -4.22 6.39 -0.96
CA ALA A 36 -3.48 7.66 -0.96
C ALA A 36 -4.41 8.87 -0.91
N ALA A 37 -5.49 8.85 -1.69
CA ALA A 37 -6.50 9.92 -1.68
C ALA A 37 -7.16 10.03 -0.30
N TRP A 38 -7.57 8.91 0.29
CA TRP A 38 -8.15 8.85 1.64
C TRP A 38 -7.19 9.39 2.70
N ALA A 39 -5.91 8.98 2.67
CA ALA A 39 -4.90 9.47 3.59
C ALA A 39 -4.69 10.99 3.52
N ARG A 40 -5.12 11.64 2.43
CA ARG A 40 -5.06 13.08 2.20
C ARG A 40 -6.42 13.79 2.42
N GLY A 41 -7.41 13.11 3.01
CA GLY A 41 -8.72 13.67 3.31
C GLY A 41 -9.78 13.44 2.22
N GLY A 42 -9.47 12.59 1.23
CA GLY A 42 -10.43 12.12 0.23
C GLY A 42 -11.48 11.16 0.79
N PRO A 43 -12.40 10.68 -0.08
CA PRO A 43 -13.43 9.72 0.32
C PRO A 43 -12.79 8.43 0.86
N ARG A 44 -13.56 7.71 1.68
CA ARG A 44 -13.11 6.43 2.27
C ARG A 44 -12.72 5.45 1.16
N SER A 45 -11.57 4.80 1.34
CA SER A 45 -11.12 3.70 0.48
C SER A 45 -11.57 2.35 1.05
N ASP A 46 -12.11 1.52 0.18
CA ASP A 46 -12.61 0.17 0.42
C ASP A 46 -12.02 -0.86 -0.56
N ASN A 47 -11.03 -0.43 -1.35
CA ASN A 47 -10.39 -1.21 -2.40
C ASN A 47 -8.95 -1.59 -2.01
N ASP A 48 -8.11 -1.86 -2.99
CA ASP A 48 -6.72 -2.28 -2.89
C ASP A 48 -5.72 -1.18 -2.45
N VAL A 49 -4.47 -1.62 -2.26
CA VAL A 49 -3.32 -0.77 -1.92
C VAL A 49 -2.40 -0.68 -3.12
N ASP A 50 -2.27 0.52 -3.69
CA ASP A 50 -1.38 0.78 -4.81
C ASP A 50 -0.04 1.38 -4.38
N PHE A 51 1.05 0.85 -4.94
CA PHE A 51 2.38 1.46 -4.83
C PHE A 51 2.95 1.72 -6.22
N PHE A 52 3.35 2.97 -6.46
CA PHE A 52 4.14 3.33 -7.62
C PHE A 52 5.63 3.23 -7.28
N VAL A 53 6.37 2.56 -8.17
CA VAL A 53 7.83 2.43 -8.10
C VAL A 53 8.42 2.86 -9.44
N ARG A 54 9.74 3.05 -9.48
CA ARG A 54 10.44 3.24 -10.76
C ARG A 54 10.39 1.93 -11.56
N GLU A 55 10.34 2.04 -12.88
CA GLU A 55 10.22 0.89 -13.78
C GLU A 55 11.35 -0.13 -13.58
N ASP A 56 12.59 0.35 -13.43
CA ASP A 56 13.77 -0.48 -13.16
C ASP A 56 13.74 -1.21 -11.81
N GLN A 57 12.82 -0.83 -10.92
CA GLN A 57 12.64 -1.40 -9.59
C GLN A 57 11.40 -2.31 -9.49
N ALA A 58 10.58 -2.39 -10.54
CA ALA A 58 9.29 -3.06 -10.52
C ALA A 58 9.39 -4.56 -10.18
N GLU A 59 10.35 -5.26 -10.79
CA GLU A 59 10.58 -6.68 -10.51
C GLU A 59 11.03 -6.90 -9.06
N ARG A 60 11.97 -6.08 -8.57
CA ARG A 60 12.45 -6.19 -7.18
C ARG A 60 11.37 -5.87 -6.16
N ALA A 61 10.52 -4.87 -6.45
CA ALA A 61 9.38 -4.52 -5.63
C ALA A 61 8.36 -5.67 -5.56
N THR A 62 8.06 -6.29 -6.70
CA THR A 62 7.14 -7.42 -6.78
C THR A 62 7.66 -8.63 -5.99
N ALA A 63 8.94 -8.95 -6.12
CA ALA A 63 9.57 -10.02 -5.35
C ALA A 63 9.55 -9.76 -3.84
N THR A 64 9.78 -8.51 -3.43
CA THR A 64 9.75 -8.08 -2.02
C THR A 64 8.35 -8.17 -1.42
N CYS A 65 7.32 -7.74 -2.16
CA CYS A 65 5.93 -7.82 -1.68
C CYS A 65 5.38 -9.25 -1.67
N SER A 66 5.97 -10.18 -2.43
CA SER A 66 5.56 -11.58 -2.46
C SER A 66 6.09 -12.40 -1.28
N SER A 67 7.00 -11.84 -0.47
CA SER A 67 7.65 -12.52 0.66
C SER A 67 7.15 -12.09 2.05
N ILE A 68 6.09 -11.27 2.11
CA ILE A 68 5.45 -10.75 3.33
C ILE A 68 4.00 -11.21 3.49
#